data_AF-A0A518S989-F1
#
_entry.id   AF-A0A518S989-F1
#
_cell.length_a   1.000
_cell.length_b   1.000
_cell.length_c   1.000
_cell.angle_alpha   90.00
_cell.angle_beta   90.00
_cell.angle_gamma   90.00
#
_symmetry.space_group_name_H-M   'P 1'
#
loop_
_entity.id
_entity.type
_entity.pdbx_description
1 polymer ?
#
loop_
_entity_poly.entity_id
_entity_poly.type
_entity_poly.pdbx_seq_one_letter_code
_entity_poly.pdbx_strand_id
1 'polypeptide(L)'
;MLFDQRVRTELHDAGVDPATLREIEERVAADARETAERVEDFFDAHDAVYSDMELTHSSSEHPEHAVEYADLFTHSEDVRGFLRFDTWGAYVENARVLDAEDGEATFVELELGQTVHDRVRFAPDRARLE
;
A
#
# COMPACT_ATOMS: atom_id res chain seq x y z
N MET A 1 -14.47 -7.49 -5.35
CA MET A 1 -15.05 -8.83 -5.08
C MET A 1 -13.95 -9.80 -5.40
N LEU A 2 -13.35 -10.40 -4.37
CA LEU A 2 -12.13 -11.19 -4.46
C LEU A 2 -12.26 -12.39 -5.42
N PHE A 3 -13.40 -13.08 -5.36
CA PHE A 3 -13.71 -14.18 -6.26
C PHE A 3 -14.89 -13.83 -7.17
N ASP A 4 -14.68 -13.94 -8.47
CA ASP A 4 -15.78 -13.84 -9.42
C ASP A 4 -16.68 -15.09 -9.39
N GLN A 5 -17.84 -15.01 -10.03
CA GLN A 5 -18.84 -16.09 -9.99
C GLN A 5 -18.30 -17.42 -10.54
N ARG A 6 -17.44 -17.40 -11.56
CA ARG A 6 -16.87 -18.62 -12.16
C ARG A 6 -15.93 -19.29 -11.16
N VAL A 7 -15.07 -18.53 -10.50
CA VAL A 7 -14.16 -19.04 -9.47
C VAL A 7 -14.94 -19.61 -8.28
N ARG A 8 -16.00 -18.93 -7.82
CA ARG A 8 -16.84 -19.42 -6.71
C ARG A 8 -17.52 -20.75 -7.05
N THR A 9 -18.00 -20.93 -8.27
CA THR A 9 -18.59 -22.21 -8.71
C THR A 9 -17.56 -23.34 -8.68
N GLU A 10 -16.37 -23.13 -9.25
CA GLU A 10 -15.31 -24.15 -9.25
C GLU A 10 -14.84 -24.51 -7.84
N LEU A 11 -14.73 -23.53 -6.94
CA LEU A 11 -14.37 -23.75 -5.54
C LEU A 11 -15.46 -24.55 -4.80
N HIS A 12 -16.73 -24.20 -5.03
CA HIS A 12 -17.85 -24.95 -4.47
C HIS A 12 -17.87 -26.40 -4.97
N ASP A 13 -17.67 -26.62 -6.27
CA ASP A 13 -17.66 -27.95 -6.87
C ASP A 13 -16.44 -28.78 -6.41
N ALA A 14 -15.33 -28.12 -6.05
CA ALA A 14 -14.19 -28.71 -5.35
C ALA A 14 -14.44 -28.98 -3.85
N GLY A 15 -15.62 -28.66 -3.33
CA GLY A 15 -16.02 -28.93 -1.95
C GLY A 15 -15.69 -27.83 -0.94
N VAL A 16 -15.32 -26.63 -1.40
CA VAL A 16 -15.13 -25.47 -0.51
C VAL A 16 -16.50 -24.93 -0.11
N ASP A 17 -16.73 -24.84 1.19
CA ASP A 17 -18.01 -24.34 1.72
C ASP A 17 -18.20 -22.84 1.40
N PRO A 18 -19.38 -22.42 0.90
CA PRO A 18 -19.65 -21.02 0.62
C PRO A 18 -19.56 -20.09 1.83
N ALA A 19 -19.77 -20.57 3.07
CA ALA A 19 -19.58 -19.75 4.26
C ALA A 19 -18.08 -19.49 4.51
N THR A 20 -17.24 -20.50 4.32
CA THR A 20 -15.78 -20.33 4.36
C THR A 20 -15.30 -19.28 3.34
N LEU A 21 -15.85 -19.27 2.13
CA LEU A 21 -15.50 -18.25 1.13
C LEU A 21 -15.87 -16.84 1.60
N ARG A 22 -17.05 -16.65 2.22
CA ARG A 22 -17.47 -15.36 2.76
C ARG A 22 -16.58 -14.90 3.92
N GLU A 23 -16.26 -15.81 4.84
CA GLU A 23 -15.35 -15.52 5.96
C GLU A 23 -13.95 -15.10 5.47
N ILE A 24 -13.44 -15.74 4.42
CA ILE A 24 -12.17 -15.35 3.78
C ILE A 24 -12.29 -13.95 3.17
N GLU A 25 -13.35 -13.66 2.42
CA GLU A 25 -13.57 -12.34 1.81
C GLU A 25 -13.66 -11.23 2.87
N GLU A 26 -14.36 -11.49 3.97
CA GLU A 26 -14.47 -10.55 5.10
C GLU A 26 -13.12 -10.28 5.77
N ARG A 27 -12.35 -11.35 6.03
CA ARG A 27 -10.99 -11.23 6.58
C ARG A 27 -10.07 -10.43 5.66
N VAL A 28 -10.02 -10.76 4.38
CA VAL A 28 -9.16 -10.05 3.42
C VAL A 28 -9.55 -8.58 3.32
N ALA A 29 -10.84 -8.26 3.35
CA ALA A 29 -11.28 -6.86 3.38
C ALA A 29 -10.91 -6.15 4.69
N ALA A 30 -10.90 -6.86 5.83
CA ALA A 30 -10.43 -6.30 7.10
C ALA A 30 -8.91 -6.05 7.06
N ASP A 31 -8.14 -7.01 6.58
CA ASP A 31 -6.68 -6.90 6.42
C ASP A 31 -6.32 -5.72 5.49
N ALA A 32 -7.08 -5.50 4.41
CA ALA A 32 -6.89 -4.36 3.52
C ALA A 32 -7.16 -3.02 4.22
N ARG A 33 -8.17 -2.94 5.09
CA ARG A 33 -8.46 -1.72 5.87
C ARG A 33 -7.36 -1.43 6.88
N GLU A 34 -6.91 -2.45 7.61
CA GLU A 34 -5.77 -2.33 8.52
C GLU A 34 -4.52 -1.88 7.76
N THR A 35 -4.28 -2.42 6.57
CA THR A 35 -3.15 -2.00 5.73
C THR A 35 -3.26 -0.52 5.32
N ALA A 36 -4.44 -0.07 4.91
CA ALA A 36 -4.66 1.34 4.57
C ALA A 36 -4.36 2.25 5.76
N GLU A 37 -4.95 1.96 6.92
CA GLU A 37 -4.75 2.73 8.16
C GLU A 37 -3.27 2.77 8.56
N ARG A 38 -2.56 1.63 8.54
CA ARG A 38 -1.15 1.57 8.93
C ARG A 38 -0.22 2.31 7.97
N VAL A 39 -0.56 2.35 6.69
CA VAL A 39 0.20 3.11 5.70
C VAL A 39 -0.08 4.61 5.83
N GLU A 40 -1.33 5.02 6.10
CA GLU A 40 -1.64 6.42 6.43
C GLU A 40 -0.88 6.87 7.68
N ASP A 41 -0.97 6.09 8.76
CA ASP A 41 -0.27 6.37 10.03
C ASP A 41 1.24 6.51 9.82
N PHE A 42 1.85 5.69 8.95
CA PHE A 42 3.27 5.81 8.59
C PHE A 42 3.60 7.17 7.97
N PHE A 43 2.79 7.66 7.03
CA PHE A 43 3.04 8.95 6.38
C PHE A 43 2.71 10.12 7.32
N ASP A 44 1.68 10.00 8.16
CA ASP A 44 1.31 11.02 9.13
C ASP A 44 2.33 11.15 10.28
N ALA A 45 3.04 10.07 10.63
CA ALA A 45 4.07 10.06 11.65
C ALA A 45 5.40 10.73 11.21
N HIS A 46 5.57 11.00 9.91
CA HIS A 46 6.85 11.43 9.35
C HIS A 46 6.70 12.65 8.45
N ASP A 47 7.27 13.79 8.88
CA ASP A 47 7.34 15.01 8.07
C ASP A 47 8.05 14.78 6.73
N ALA A 48 9.01 13.83 6.69
CA ALA A 48 9.72 13.44 5.49
C ALA A 48 10.02 11.93 5.47
N VAL A 49 9.98 11.36 4.27
CA VAL A 49 10.33 9.96 3.99
C VAL A 49 11.32 9.88 2.83
N TYR A 50 12.10 8.81 2.79
CA TYR A 50 12.99 8.50 1.68
C TYR A 50 12.37 7.41 0.83
N SER A 51 12.68 7.42 -0.47
CA SER A 51 12.27 6.33 -1.36
C SER A 51 13.40 5.77 -2.19
N ASP A 52 13.19 4.60 -2.78
CA ASP A 52 14.06 4.01 -3.80
C ASP A 52 13.71 4.45 -5.22
N MET A 53 12.86 5.47 -5.36
CA MET A 53 12.43 5.97 -6.66
C MET A 53 13.55 6.69 -7.39
N GLU A 54 13.75 6.37 -8.67
CA GLU A 54 14.67 7.11 -9.53
C GLU A 54 14.00 8.40 -10.05
N LEU A 55 14.35 9.54 -9.46
CA LEU A 55 13.88 10.84 -9.94
C LEU A 55 14.77 11.35 -11.08
N THR A 56 14.16 11.61 -12.23
CA THR A 56 14.84 12.30 -13.34
C THR A 56 15.28 13.68 -12.84
N HIS A 57 16.61 13.89 -12.75
CA HIS A 57 17.29 15.08 -12.18
C HIS A 57 17.59 15.08 -10.68
N SER A 58 17.34 13.99 -9.96
CA SER A 58 17.94 13.79 -8.63
C SER A 58 19.35 13.22 -8.76
N SER A 59 20.28 13.69 -7.93
CA SER A 59 21.58 13.05 -7.73
C SER A 59 21.64 12.19 -6.45
N SER A 60 20.53 12.10 -5.72
CA SER A 60 20.39 11.22 -4.54
C SER A 60 19.89 9.86 -4.99
N GLU A 61 20.57 8.80 -4.54
CA GLU A 61 20.15 7.40 -4.73
C GLU A 61 18.82 7.11 -4.02
N HIS A 62 18.60 7.77 -2.87
CA HIS A 62 17.33 7.75 -2.15
C HIS A 62 16.82 9.18 -1.98
N PRO A 63 15.93 9.67 -2.86
CA PRO A 63 15.37 11.01 -2.72
C PRO A 63 14.49 11.12 -1.48
N GLU A 64 14.52 12.30 -0.87
CA GLU A 64 13.71 12.70 0.28
C GLU A 64 12.44 13.41 -0.19
N HIS A 65 11.31 13.12 0.44
CA HIS A 65 10.01 13.69 0.12
C HIS A 65 9.34 14.21 1.38
N ALA A 66 9.07 15.51 1.42
CA ALA A 66 8.27 16.12 2.48
C ALA A 66 6.79 15.74 2.31
N VAL A 67 6.23 15.05 3.30
CA VAL A 67 4.86 14.51 3.28
C VAL A 67 3.87 15.61 3.63
N GLU A 68 2.79 15.72 2.86
CA GLU A 68 1.67 16.62 3.19
C GLU A 68 0.49 15.84 3.76
N TYR A 69 0.09 14.76 3.08
CA TYR A 69 -0.92 13.81 3.57
C TYR A 69 -0.95 12.53 2.72
N ALA A 70 -1.46 11.45 3.31
CA ALA A 70 -1.96 10.28 2.61
C ALA A 70 -3.48 10.14 2.84
N ASP A 71 -4.23 9.86 1.78
CA ASP A 71 -5.68 9.58 1.85
C ASP A 71 -5.95 8.27 1.10
N LEU A 72 -6.05 7.19 1.86
CA LEU A 72 -6.17 5.81 1.42
C LEU A 72 -7.54 5.24 1.77
N PHE A 73 -8.05 4.42 0.85
CA PHE A 73 -9.30 3.72 1.00
C PHE A 73 -9.20 2.32 0.41
N THR A 74 -10.08 1.43 0.86
CA THR A 74 -10.15 0.07 0.31
C THR A 74 -11.18 -0.02 -0.79
N HIS A 75 -10.81 -0.64 -1.91
CA HIS A 75 -11.75 -1.12 -2.91
C HIS A 75 -11.73 -2.65 -2.96
N SER A 76 -12.61 -3.27 -2.16
CA SER A 76 -12.57 -4.70 -1.86
C SER A 76 -11.27 -5.08 -1.13
N GLU A 77 -10.41 -5.90 -1.74
CA GLU A 77 -9.10 -6.31 -1.22
C GLU A 77 -7.97 -5.31 -1.54
N ASP A 78 -8.19 -4.38 -2.46
CA ASP A 78 -7.16 -3.44 -2.90
C ASP A 78 -7.12 -2.23 -1.98
N VAL A 79 -5.92 -1.80 -1.59
CA VAL A 79 -5.68 -0.47 -0.98
C VAL A 79 -5.33 0.52 -2.08
N ARG A 80 -6.09 1.61 -2.15
CA ARG A 80 -5.96 2.67 -3.16
C ARG A 80 -6.02 4.03 -2.50
N GLY A 81 -5.59 5.08 -3.20
CA GLY A 81 -5.71 6.41 -2.64
C GLY A 81 -4.89 7.45 -3.37
N PHE A 82 -4.55 8.50 -2.63
CA PHE A 82 -3.68 9.56 -3.11
C PHE A 82 -2.65 9.92 -2.04
N LEU A 83 -1.39 10.02 -2.46
CA LEU A 83 -0.28 10.48 -1.64
C LEU A 83 0.17 11.84 -2.14
N ARG A 84 0.19 12.83 -1.25
CA ARG A 84 0.63 14.19 -1.55
C ARG A 84 1.92 14.48 -0.81
N PHE A 85 2.91 14.95 -1.57
CA PHE A 85 4.11 15.60 -1.07
C PHE A 85 4.04 17.10 -1.35
N ASP A 86 4.97 17.88 -0.78
CA ASP A 86 5.03 19.35 -0.96
C ASP A 86 4.96 19.77 -2.45
N THR A 87 5.77 19.14 -3.31
CA THR A 87 5.91 19.57 -4.71
C THR A 87 5.11 18.73 -5.72
N TRP A 88 4.76 17.49 -5.41
CA TRP A 88 4.05 16.57 -6.32
C TRP A 88 3.14 15.61 -5.57
N GLY A 89 2.33 14.83 -6.29
CA GLY A 89 1.49 13.80 -5.69
C GLY A 89 1.19 12.72 -6.70
N ALA A 90 0.80 11.55 -6.22
CA ALA A 90 0.51 10.39 -7.07
C ALA A 90 -0.66 9.58 -6.52
N TYR A 91 -1.37 8.95 -7.45
CA TYR A 91 -2.31 7.89 -7.11
C TYR A 91 -1.55 6.72 -6.52
N VAL A 92 -2.10 6.15 -5.46
CA VAL A 92 -1.61 4.95 -4.80
C VAL A 92 -2.49 3.79 -5.19
N GLU A 93 -1.87 2.67 -5.53
CA GLU A 93 -2.49 1.36 -5.70
C GLU A 93 -1.65 0.32 -4.93
N ASN A 94 -2.28 -0.79 -4.54
CA ASN A 94 -1.61 -1.96 -3.99
C ASN A 94 -0.64 -1.65 -2.82
N ALA A 95 -1.06 -0.78 -1.88
CA ALA A 95 -0.23 -0.43 -0.73
C ALA A 95 0.06 -1.66 0.15
N ARG A 96 1.30 -1.75 0.67
CA ARG A 96 1.78 -2.84 1.51
C ARG A 96 2.65 -2.32 2.63
N VAL A 97 2.53 -2.95 3.79
CA VAL A 97 3.51 -2.83 4.86
C VAL A 97 4.52 -3.97 4.69
N LEU A 98 5.79 -3.63 4.47
CA LEU A 98 6.88 -4.58 4.30
C LEU A 98 7.54 -4.94 5.63
N ASP A 99 7.59 -3.99 6.57
CA ASP A 99 8.05 -4.21 7.93
C ASP A 99 7.35 -3.30 8.93
N ALA A 100 7.28 -3.78 10.16
CA ALA A 100 6.70 -3.07 11.28
C ALA A 100 7.41 -3.37 12.58
N GLU A 101 7.58 -2.35 13.40
CA GLU A 101 8.15 -2.45 14.74
C GLU A 101 7.09 -2.02 15.76
N ASP A 102 6.86 -2.83 16.79
CA ASP A 102 5.85 -2.59 17.83
C ASP A 102 4.42 -2.32 17.30
N GLY A 103 4.11 -2.77 16.09
CA GLY A 103 2.80 -2.61 15.43
C GLY A 103 2.73 -1.42 14.46
N GLU A 104 3.72 -0.53 14.48
CA GLU A 104 3.83 0.64 13.61
C GLU A 104 4.61 0.27 12.35
N ALA A 105 4.11 0.68 11.17
CA ALA A 105 4.82 0.43 9.93
C ALA A 105 6.12 1.25 9.88
N THR A 106 7.24 0.63 9.51
CA THR A 106 8.54 1.29 9.37
C THR A 106 9.08 1.21 7.95
N PHE A 107 8.47 0.36 7.13
CA PHE A 107 8.83 0.17 5.74
C PHE A 107 7.59 -0.20 4.93
N VAL A 108 7.26 0.60 3.92
CA VAL A 108 6.06 0.40 3.10
C VAL A 108 6.40 0.38 1.61
N GLU A 109 5.55 -0.26 0.82
CA GLU A 109 5.65 -0.32 -0.65
C GLU A 109 4.33 0.10 -1.26
N LEU A 110 4.39 1.04 -2.21
CA LEU A 110 3.24 1.54 -2.94
C LEU A 110 3.43 1.35 -4.43
N GLU A 111 2.38 0.99 -5.15
CA GLU A 111 2.34 1.20 -6.60
C GLU A 111 1.87 2.63 -6.87
N LEU A 112 2.73 3.43 -7.50
CA LEU A 112 2.43 4.81 -7.81
C LEU A 112 1.96 4.92 -9.26
N GLY A 113 0.78 5.51 -9.43
CA GLY A 113 0.04 5.60 -10.69
C GLY A 113 0.72 6.46 -11.77
N GLN A 114 -0.09 7.04 -12.67
CA GLN A 114 0.35 7.53 -14.00
C GLN A 114 1.51 8.55 -14.07
N THR A 115 1.91 9.13 -12.95
CA THR A 115 3.04 10.06 -12.89
C THR A 115 4.37 9.33 -12.72
N VAL A 116 4.38 8.22 -11.99
CA VAL A 116 5.59 7.45 -11.65
C VAL A 116 5.62 6.13 -12.40
N HIS A 117 4.48 5.45 -12.52
CA HIS A 117 4.36 4.15 -13.18
C HIS A 117 5.32 3.09 -12.63
N ASP A 118 5.54 3.09 -11.32
CA ASP A 118 6.48 2.18 -10.68
C ASP A 118 6.04 1.78 -9.27
N ARG A 119 6.68 0.74 -8.73
CA ARG A 119 6.52 0.28 -7.37
C ARG A 119 7.64 0.84 -6.52
N VAL A 120 7.27 1.65 -5.54
CA VAL A 120 8.20 2.48 -4.77
C VAL A 120 8.13 2.10 -3.31
N ARG A 121 9.29 1.88 -2.71
CA ARG A 121 9.46 1.59 -1.29
C ARG A 121 9.77 2.89 -0.56
N PHE A 122 9.18 3.06 0.63
CA PHE A 122 9.35 4.23 1.48
C PHE A 122 9.79 3.84 2.88
N ALA A 123 10.71 4.62 3.43
CA ALA A 123 11.25 4.45 4.78
C ALA A 123 11.54 5.80 5.45
N PRO A 124 11.55 5.87 6.79
CA PRO A 124 11.89 7.11 7.50
C PRO A 124 13.40 7.39 7.51
N ASP A 125 14.23 6.38 7.19
CA ASP A 125 15.68 6.50 7.09
C ASP A 125 16.21 5.78 5.84
N ARG A 126 17.27 6.33 5.23
CA ARG A 126 17.87 5.82 4.00
C ARG A 126 18.48 4.43 4.16
N ALA A 127 19.05 4.10 5.32
CA ALA A 127 19.70 2.80 5.56
C ALA A 127 18.72 1.62 5.45
N ARG A 128 17.41 1.89 5.54
CA ARG A 128 16.35 0.89 5.35
C ARG A 128 16.16 0.49 3.88
N LEU A 129 16.62 1.32 2.94
CA LEU A 129 16.45 1.17 1.48
C LEU A 129 17.67 0.54 0.78
N GLU A 130 18.77 0.36 1.52
CA GLU A 130 20.04 -0.24 1.05
C GLU A 130 20.00 -1.78 0.93
#